data_AF-A0A1W9GVC4-F1
#
_entry.id   AF-A0A1W9GVC4-F1
#
_cell.length_a   1.000
_cell.length_b   1.000
_cell.length_c   1.000
_cell.angle_alpha   90.00
_cell.angle_beta   90.00
_cell.angle_gamma   90.00
#
_symmetry.space_group_name_H-M   'P 1'
#
loop_
_entity.id
_entity.type
_entity.pdbx_description
1 polymer ?
#
loop_
_entity_poly.entity_id
_entity_poly.type
_entity_poly.pdbx_seq_one_letter_code
_entity_poly.pdbx_strand_id
1 'polypeptide(L)' 'MWVVGADARVRRRPVRVIALAEESAALAPGALRPGERVVALGAQLLREGQKVRLTAGAK' A
#
# COMPACT_ATOMS: atom_id res chain seq x y z
N MET A 1 -1.38 5.02 -4.00
CA MET A 1 -1.27 3.89 -3.05
C MET A 1 0.11 3.86 -2.43
N TRP A 2 0.21 3.51 -1.14
CA TRP A 2 1.48 3.32 -0.45
C TRP A 2 1.90 1.85 -0.50
N VAL A 3 3.09 1.61 -1.04
CA VAL A 3 3.70 0.27 -1.11
C VAL A 3 4.91 0.24 -0.19
N VAL A 4 5.05 -0.82 0.60
CA VAL A 4 6.21 -1.04 1.47
C VAL A 4 7.26 -1.85 0.71
N GLY A 5 8.44 -1.26 0.50
CA GLY A 5 9.58 -1.94 -0.11
C GLY A 5 10.23 -2.94 0.85
N ALA A 6 11.09 -3.80 0.28
CA ALA A 6 11.91 -4.73 1.06
C ALA A 6 12.90 -4.01 2.01
N ASP A 7 13.22 -2.74 1.71
CA ASP A 7 14.00 -1.82 2.53
C ASP A 7 13.25 -1.26 3.75
N ALA A 8 12.01 -1.74 3.98
CA ALA A 8 11.09 -1.23 4.99
C ALA A 8 10.81 0.27 4.84
N ARG A 9 10.80 0.78 3.60
CA ARG A 9 10.40 2.16 3.29
C ARG A 9 9.12 2.18 2.47
N VAL A 10 8.29 3.18 2.72
CA VAL A 10 7.06 3.39 1.95
C VAL A 10 7.31 4.26 0.72
N ARG A 11 6.64 3.92 -0.37
CA ARG A 11 6.68 4.68 -1.62
C ARG A 11 5.27 4.92 -2.14
N ARG A 12 4.97 6.13 -2.61
CA ARG A 12 3.73 6.42 -3.32
C ARG A 12 3.84 5.86 -4.72
N ARG A 13 2.86 5.03 -5.06
CA ARG A 13 2.62 4.56 -6.42
C ARG A 13 1.29 5.13 -6.92
N PRO A 14 1.27 5.84 -8.05
CA PRO A 14 0.02 6.18 -8.72
C PRO A 14 -0.63 4.89 -9.22
N VAL A 15 -1.92 4.73 -8.98
CA VAL A 15 -2.71 3.57 -9.40
C VAL A 15 -4.05 4.05 -9.95
N ARG A 16 -4.60 3.29 -10.90
CA ARG A 16 -5.94 3.53 -11.44
C ARG A 16 -6.96 2.67 -10.69
N VAL A 17 -7.89 3.32 -10.01
CA VAL A 17 -9.04 2.67 -9.36
C VAL A 17 -10.14 2.48 -10.41
N ILE A 18 -10.73 1.29 -10.46
CA ILE A 18 -11.81 0.94 -11.41
C ILE A 18 -13.18 0.82 -10.72
N ALA A 19 -13.20 0.52 -9.42
CA ALA A 19 -14.40 0.59 -8.58
C ALA A 19 -14.00 0.89 -7.13
N LEU A 20 -14.87 1.58 -6.41
CA LEU A 20 -14.71 1.88 -4.99
C LEU A 20 -15.98 1.42 -4.25
N ALA A 21 -15.78 0.69 -3.17
CA ALA A 21 -16.80 0.29 -2.21
C ALA A 21 -16.43 0.85 -0.84
N GLU A 22 -17.31 0.67 0.14
CA GLU A 22 -17.13 1.20 1.51
C GLU A 22 -15.80 0.76 2.14
N GLU A 23 -15.45 -0.53 2.04
CA GLU A 23 -14.26 -1.09 2.69
C GLU A 23 -13.20 -1.59 1.69
N SER A 24 -13.47 -1.51 0.39
CA SER A 24 -12.58 -2.06 -0.63
C SER A 24 -12.52 -1.21 -1.89
N ALA A 25 -11.38 -1.28 -2.58
CA ALA A 25 -11.18 -0.61 -3.88
C ALA A 25 -10.66 -1.63 -4.89
N ALA A 26 -11.31 -1.74 -6.04
CA ALA A 26 -10.82 -2.52 -7.16
C ALA A 26 -9.86 -1.68 -8.00
N LEU A 27 -8.73 -2.28 -8.36
CA LEU A 27 -7.66 -1.63 -9.12
C LEU A 27 -7.58 -2.20 -10.53
N ALA A 28 -7.12 -1.38 -11.48
CA ALA A 28 -6.83 -1.85 -12.83
C ALA A 28 -5.79 -3.00 -12.79
N PRO A 29 -5.88 -3.97 -13.72
CA PRO A 29 -4.90 -5.05 -13.82
C PRO A 29 -3.45 -4.51 -13.87
N GLY A 30 -2.55 -5.16 -13.15
CA GLY A 30 -1.13 -4.76 -13.09
C GLY A 30 -0.83 -3.56 -12.16
N ALA A 31 -1.83 -2.98 -11.48
CA ALA A 31 -1.59 -1.90 -10.52
C ALA A 31 -0.72 -2.32 -9.31
N LEU A 32 -0.79 -3.60 -8.94
CA LEU A 32 0.02 -4.24 -7.91
C LEU A 32 0.46 -5.63 -8.36
N ARG A 33 1.57 -6.10 -7.82
CA ARG A 33 2.02 -7.49 -7.99
C ARG A 33 1.67 -8.33 -6.76
N PRO A 34 1.36 -9.63 -6.92
CA PRO A 34 1.19 -10.53 -5.78
C PRO A 34 2.39 -10.47 -4.83
N GLY A 35 2.12 -10.45 -3.52
CA GLY A 35 3.15 -10.35 -2.48
C GLY A 35 3.64 -8.93 -2.17
N GLU A 36 3.23 -7.91 -2.93
CA GLU A 36 3.50 -6.51 -2.55
C GLU A 36 2.68 -6.14 -1.31
N ARG A 37 3.36 -5.62 -0.28
CA ARG A 37 2.73 -5.14 0.95
C ARG A 37 2.30 -3.69 0.75
N VAL A 38 1.06 -3.39 1.11
CA VAL A 38 0.48 -2.05 1.01
C VAL A 38 0.03 -1.55 2.36
N VAL A 39 -0.06 -0.23 2.51
CA VAL A 39 -0.60 0.38 3.72
C VAL A 39 -2.10 0.61 3.51
N ALA A 40 -2.93 -0.11 4.26
CA ALA A 40 -4.39 0.01 4.20
C ALA A 40 -4.94 1.08 5.15
N LEU A 41 -4.30 1.29 6.30
CA LEU A 41 -4.71 2.23 7.35
C LEU A 41 -3.58 3.20 7.70
N GLY A 42 -3.93 4.44 8.04
CA GLY A 42 -2.93 5.44 8.44
C GLY A 42 -2.14 6.04 7.27
N ALA A 43 -2.57 5.81 6.03
CA ALA A 43 -1.92 6.30 4.81
C ALA A 43 -1.73 7.84 4.81
N GLN A 44 -2.61 8.60 5.47
CA GLN A 44 -2.51 10.05 5.59
C GLN A 44 -1.35 10.53 6.49
N LEU A 45 -0.80 9.66 7.34
CA LEU A 45 0.28 10.00 8.28
C LEU A 45 1.67 9.78 7.69
N LEU A 46 1.75 9.18 6.50
CA LEU A 46 3.01 8.77 5.87
C LEU A 46 3.54 9.82 4.89
N ARG A 47 4.87 9.86 4.80
CA ARG A 47 5.64 10.65 3.84
C ARG A 47 6.42 9.75 2.89
N GLU A 48 6.73 10.26 1.69
CA GLU A 48 7.52 9.53 0.69
C GLU A 48 8.88 9.10 1.27
N GLY A 49 9.25 7.83 1.07
CA GLY A 49 10.52 7.28 1.55
C GLY A 49 10.62 7.07 3.06
N GLN A 50 9.53 7.31 3.82
CA GLN A 50 9.53 7.14 5.27
C GLN A 50 9.82 5.68 5.65
N LYS A 51 10.72 5.50 6.62
CA LYS A 51 11.03 4.17 7.17
C LYS A 51 9.89 3.73 8.09
N VAL A 52 9.42 2.51 7.89
CA VAL A 52 8.38 1.87 8.71
C VAL A 52 8.97 0.66 9.42
N ARG A 53 8.34 0.24 10.51
CA ARG A 53 8.67 -1.01 11.18
C ARG A 53 7.73 -2.09 10.67
N LEU A 54 8.30 -3.19 10.19
CA LEU A 54 7.54 -4.37 9.80
C LEU A 54 7.47 -5.30 11.01
N THR A 55 6.26 -5.51 11.53
CA THR A 55 5.98 -6.63 12.41
C THR A 55 5.45 -7.79 11.56
N ALA A 56 5.68 -9.04 11.98
CA ALA A 56 4.82 -10.11 11.50
C ALA A 56 3.38 -9.69 11.84
N GLY A 57 2.52 -9.55 10.83
CA GLY A 57 1.16 -9.07 11.03
C GLY A 57 0.43 -9.92 12.09
N ALA A 58 -0.49 -9.30 12.83
CA ALA A 58 -1.33 -10.01 13.79
C ALA A 58 -2.00 -11.20 13.09
N LYS A 59 -1.95 -12.36 13.76
CA LYS A 59 -2.50 -13.63 13.30
C LYS A 59 -4.03 -13.59 13.28
#